data_AF-A0A535V6W6-F1
#
_entry.id   AF-A0A535V6W6-F1
#
_cell.length_a   1.000
_cell.length_b   1.000
_cell.length_c   1.000
_cell.angle_alpha   90.00
_cell.angle_beta   90.00
_cell.angle_gamma   90.00
#
_symmetry.space_group_name_H-M   'P 1'
#
loop_
_entity.id
_entity.type
_entity.pdbx_description
1 polymer ?
#
loop_
_entity_poly.entity_id
_entity_poly.type
_entity_poly.pdbx_seq_one_letter_code
_entity_poly.pdbx_strand_id
1 'polypeptide(L)'
;MLRIGALTRHYVLRTNPEILRHCPMLADAADLIGHAAILTRGTIGGSLVHADPAAELPLVFATLRGMVTLQSAQGSRIIDARDFFLTYLTTSVEPDEILTEVALPIMLARSGQAIEEFSMRRGDFALVAAAAQVSLAADATLQGVRLGIGGVA
;
A
#
# COMPACT_ATOMS: atom_id res chain seq x y z
N MET A 1 13.45 -6.07 3.35
CA MET A 1 12.26 -5.32 2.86
C MET A 1 11.88 -5.89 1.51
N LEU A 2 10.59 -5.85 1.17
CA LEU A 2 10.07 -6.21 -0.14
C LEU A 2 10.11 -4.97 -1.04
N ARG A 3 10.80 -5.05 -2.19
CA ARG A 3 10.94 -3.95 -3.15
C ARG A 3 10.15 -4.26 -4.41
N ILE A 4 9.33 -3.31 -4.86
CA ILE A 4 8.36 -3.46 -5.94
C ILE A 4 8.53 -2.29 -6.90
N GLY A 5 8.67 -2.56 -8.20
CA GLY A 5 8.75 -1.51 -9.20
C GLY A 5 7.43 -0.73 -9.31
N ALA A 6 7.50 0.57 -9.53
CA ALA A 6 6.32 1.44 -9.62
C ALA A 6 5.28 0.97 -10.66
N LEU A 7 5.75 0.37 -11.76
CA LEU A 7 4.90 -0.12 -12.85
C LEU A 7 4.32 -1.53 -12.61
N THR A 8 4.56 -2.14 -11.45
CA THR A 8 3.97 -3.43 -11.11
C THR A 8 2.44 -3.30 -11.05
N ARG A 9 1.76 -4.12 -11.85
CA ARG A 9 0.30 -4.10 -11.98
C ARG A 9 -0.38 -4.66 -10.73
N HIS A 10 -1.59 -4.20 -10.41
CA HIS A 10 -2.37 -4.73 -9.29
C HIS A 10 -2.59 -6.24 -9.40
N TYR A 11 -2.81 -6.77 -10.61
CA TYR A 11 -2.91 -8.21 -10.84
C TYR A 11 -1.67 -8.98 -10.37
N VAL A 12 -0.47 -8.42 -10.59
CA VAL A 12 0.78 -9.03 -10.12
C VAL A 12 0.86 -8.93 -8.60
N LEU A 13 0.47 -7.81 -8.00
CA LEU A 13 0.41 -7.68 -6.54
C LEU A 13 -0.45 -8.78 -5.91
N ARG A 14 -1.63 -9.02 -6.48
CA ARG A 14 -2.60 -10.01 -6.02
C ARG A 14 -2.08 -11.45 -6.10
N THR A 15 -1.26 -11.78 -7.10
CA THR A 15 -0.97 -13.17 -7.47
C THR A 15 0.48 -13.60 -7.26
N ASN A 16 1.40 -12.66 -7.03
CA ASN A 16 2.82 -12.97 -6.93
C ASN A 16 3.13 -13.76 -5.63
N PRO A 17 3.76 -14.95 -5.72
CA PRO A 17 4.04 -15.79 -4.55
C PRO A 17 4.92 -15.11 -3.49
N GLU A 18 5.85 -14.25 -3.88
CA GLU A 18 6.71 -13.52 -2.94
C GLU A 18 5.92 -12.44 -2.19
N ILE A 19 4.96 -11.80 -2.85
CA ILE A 19 4.08 -10.82 -2.19
C ILE A 19 3.15 -11.53 -1.21
N LEU A 20 2.49 -12.62 -1.65
CA LEU A 20 1.63 -13.44 -0.79
C LEU A 20 2.38 -13.95 0.46
N ARG A 21 3.66 -14.30 0.30
CA ARG A 21 4.48 -14.83 1.39
C ARG A 21 4.96 -13.76 2.37
N HIS A 22 5.38 -12.60 1.86
CA HIS A 22 6.07 -11.59 2.68
C HIS A 22 5.23 -10.36 3.03
N CYS A 23 4.16 -10.09 2.29
CA CYS A 23 3.30 -8.93 2.50
C CYS A 23 1.86 -9.25 2.06
N PRO A 24 1.20 -10.24 2.69
CA PRO A 24 -0.11 -10.73 2.26
C PRO A 24 -1.18 -9.64 2.18
N MET A 25 -1.17 -8.67 3.11
CA MET A 25 -2.14 -7.57 3.10
C MET A 25 -2.07 -6.70 1.83
N LEU A 26 -0.91 -6.64 1.16
CA LEU A 26 -0.80 -5.97 -0.14
C LEU A 26 -1.52 -6.75 -1.24
N ALA A 27 -1.45 -8.08 -1.21
CA ALA A 27 -2.18 -8.94 -2.15
C ALA A 27 -3.68 -8.88 -1.88
N ASP A 28 -4.10 -8.89 -0.61
CA ASP A 28 -5.50 -8.77 -0.18
C ASP A 28 -6.08 -7.43 -0.62
N ALA A 29 -5.37 -6.32 -0.39
CA ALA A 29 -5.77 -5.00 -0.88
C ALA A 29 -5.91 -4.97 -2.40
N ALA A 30 -5.01 -5.65 -3.14
CA ALA A 30 -5.11 -5.73 -4.58
C ALA A 30 -6.30 -6.57 -5.09
N ASP A 31 -6.92 -7.43 -4.26
CA ASP A 31 -8.15 -8.15 -4.64
C ASP A 31 -9.43 -7.33 -4.42
N LEU A 32 -9.36 -6.29 -3.59
CA LEU A 32 -10.46 -5.34 -3.36
C LEU A 32 -10.61 -4.35 -4.55
N ILE A 33 -9.51 -4.06 -5.24
CA ILE A 33 -9.46 -3.06 -6.32
C ILE A 33 -10.28 -3.48 -7.53
N GLY A 34 -11.43 -2.82 -7.72
CA GLY A 34 -12.11 -2.74 -8.99
C GLY A 34 -12.43 -4.09 -9.63
N HIS A 35 -12.26 -4.13 -10.96
CA HIS A 35 -12.54 -5.29 -11.80
C HIS A 35 -11.32 -5.62 -12.67
N ALA A 36 -11.37 -6.75 -13.39
CA ALA A 36 -10.23 -7.27 -14.15
C ALA A 36 -9.54 -6.25 -15.09
N ALA A 37 -10.30 -5.35 -15.72
CA ALA A 37 -9.75 -4.31 -16.58
C ALA A 37 -8.87 -3.28 -15.82
N ILE A 38 -9.24 -2.97 -14.58
CA ILE A 38 -8.47 -2.09 -13.68
C ILE A 38 -7.25 -2.86 -13.18
N LEU A 39 -7.42 -4.10 -12.72
CA LEU A 39 -6.32 -4.90 -12.15
C LEU A 39 -5.14 -5.12 -13.12
N THR A 40 -5.43 -5.27 -14.41
CA THR A 40 -4.44 -5.57 -15.44
C THR A 40 -3.72 -4.32 -15.98
N ARG A 41 -4.23 -3.12 -15.68
CA ARG A 41 -3.69 -1.84 -16.20
C ARG A 41 -3.24 -0.89 -15.10
N GLY A 42 -3.92 -0.85 -13.96
CA GLY A 42 -3.51 -0.05 -12.81
C GLY A 42 -2.18 -0.55 -12.24
N THR A 43 -1.41 0.36 -11.64
CA THR A 43 -0.07 0.09 -11.10
C THR A 43 0.01 0.57 -9.66
N ILE A 44 0.87 -0.06 -8.86
CA ILE A 44 1.13 0.38 -7.49
C ILE A 44 1.62 1.82 -7.44
N GLY A 45 2.56 2.21 -8.30
CA GLY A 45 3.10 3.57 -8.34
C GLY A 45 2.04 4.59 -8.73
N GLY A 46 1.23 4.29 -9.75
CA GLY A 46 0.13 5.17 -10.16
C GLY A 46 -0.91 5.36 -9.05
N SER A 47 -1.28 4.30 -8.34
CA SER A 47 -2.23 4.39 -7.21
C SER A 47 -1.67 5.22 -6.05
N LEU A 48 -0.40 5.03 -5.70
CA LEU A 48 0.25 5.81 -4.63
C LEU A 48 0.40 7.28 -5.02
N VAL A 49 0.87 7.60 -6.23
CA VAL A 49 1.01 9.00 -6.68
C VAL A 49 -0.35 9.68 -6.84
N HIS A 50 -1.40 8.94 -7.20
CA HIS A 50 -2.76 9.48 -7.26
C HIS A 50 -3.27 9.94 -5.89
N ALA A 51 -2.87 9.26 -4.81
CA ALA A 51 -3.15 9.64 -3.43
C ALA A 51 -4.64 9.87 -3.11
N ASP A 52 -5.50 9.01 -3.66
CA ASP A 52 -6.90 8.96 -3.26
C ASP A 52 -7.02 8.30 -1.88
N PRO A 53 -7.60 8.99 -0.87
CA PRO A 53 -7.75 8.43 0.48
C PRO A 53 -8.71 7.23 0.56
N ALA A 54 -9.55 7.02 -0.45
CA ALA A 54 -10.43 5.85 -0.54
C ALA A 54 -9.74 4.64 -1.19
N ALA A 55 -8.52 4.78 -1.71
CA ALA A 55 -7.80 3.70 -2.34
C ALA A 55 -7.05 2.80 -1.34
N GLU A 56 -7.03 1.51 -1.64
CA GLU A 56 -6.57 0.44 -0.77
C GLU A 56 -5.04 0.39 -0.68
N LEU A 57 -4.34 0.67 -1.78
CA LEU A 57 -2.87 0.64 -1.79
C LEU A 57 -2.23 1.79 -1.02
N PRO A 58 -2.69 3.05 -1.12
CA PRO A 58 -2.27 4.12 -0.20
C PRO A 58 -2.50 3.75 1.26
N LEU A 59 -3.65 3.17 1.60
CA LEU A 59 -3.97 2.72 2.96
C LEU A 59 -2.97 1.66 3.46
N VAL A 60 -2.72 0.61 2.68
CA VAL A 60 -1.74 -0.42 3.05
C VAL A 60 -0.33 0.16 3.19
N PHE A 61 0.07 1.02 2.25
CA PHE A 61 1.39 1.64 2.26
C PHE A 61 1.61 2.52 3.49
N ALA A 62 0.64 3.36 3.85
CA ALA A 62 0.67 4.16 5.07
C ALA A 62 0.67 3.28 6.34
N THR A 63 -0.21 2.30 6.41
CA THR A 63 -0.36 1.40 7.57
C THR A 63 0.93 0.62 7.83
N LEU A 64 1.56 0.11 6.77
CA LEU A 64 2.82 -0.64 6.87
C LEU A 64 4.05 0.26 6.92
N ARG A 65 3.90 1.59 6.91
CA ARG A 65 5.02 2.55 6.93
C ARG A 65 6.02 2.24 5.82
N GLY A 66 5.51 2.12 4.60
CA GLY A 66 6.34 1.91 3.43
C GLY A 66 7.23 3.11 3.12
N MET A 67 8.14 2.91 2.17
CA MET A 67 8.97 3.96 1.58
C MET A 67 8.82 3.95 0.07
N VAL A 68 8.94 5.11 -0.56
CA VAL A 68 9.02 5.24 -2.02
C VAL A 68 10.36 5.82 -2.43
N THR A 69 10.84 5.41 -3.61
CA THR A 69 11.97 6.07 -4.27
C THR A 69 11.43 6.95 -5.39
N LEU A 70 11.75 8.24 -5.31
CA LEU A 70 11.49 9.23 -6.35
C LEU A 70 12.79 9.50 -7.10
N GLN A 71 12.69 9.68 -8.42
CA GLN A 71 13.83 9.92 -9.29
C GLN A 71 13.55 11.11 -10.20
N SER A 72 14.54 12.00 -10.31
CA SER A 72 14.58 13.09 -11.29
C SER A 72 15.87 13.02 -12.12
N ALA A 73 16.12 14.03 -12.96
CA ALA A 73 17.39 14.13 -13.70
C ALA A 73 18.60 14.44 -12.79
N GLN A 74 18.35 14.99 -11.60
CA GLN A 74 19.37 15.45 -10.66
C GLN A 74 19.74 14.39 -9.62
N GLY A 75 18.95 13.32 -9.48
CA GLY A 75 19.24 12.21 -8.59
C GLY A 75 18.00 11.44 -8.15
N SER A 76 18.12 10.76 -7.02
CA SER A 76 17.00 10.05 -6.39
C SER A 76 16.94 10.35 -4.90
N ARG A 77 15.73 10.28 -4.35
CA ARG A 77 15.48 10.40 -2.91
C ARG A 77 14.45 9.38 -2.44
N ILE A 78 14.53 9.02 -1.17
CA ILE A 78 13.61 8.10 -0.51
C ILE A 78 12.71 8.90 0.42
N ILE A 79 11.40 8.66 0.35
CA ILE A 79 10.39 9.30 1.19
C ILE A 79 9.62 8.22 1.95
N ASP A 80 9.49 8.39 3.26
CA ASP A 80 8.64 7.55 4.11
C ASP A 80 7.16 7.86 3.91
N ALA A 81 6.29 6.87 4.11
CA ALA A 81 4.84 7.03 3.92
C ALA A 81 4.22 8.18 4.73
N ARG A 82 4.79 8.48 5.90
CA ARG A 82 4.39 9.60 6.78
C ARG A 82 4.56 10.97 6.14
N ASP A 83 5.51 11.12 5.24
CA ASP A 83 5.87 12.40 4.62
C ASP A 83 5.50 12.41 3.12
N PHE A 84 4.97 11.30 2.60
CA PHE A 84 4.63 11.15 1.17
C PHE A 84 3.26 11.72 0.80
N PHE A 85 2.23 11.48 1.63
CA PHE A 85 0.89 12.02 1.41
C PHE A 85 0.72 13.35 2.14
N LEU A 86 0.45 14.42 1.41
CA LEU A 86 0.32 15.76 1.99
C LEU A 86 -1.15 16.10 2.28
N THR A 87 -2.04 15.79 1.35
CA THR A 87 -3.49 15.96 1.47
C THR A 87 -4.21 15.20 0.34
N TYR A 88 -5.52 15.38 0.22
CA TYR A 88 -6.35 14.79 -0.84
C TYR A 88 -5.71 14.95 -2.22
N LEU A 89 -5.47 13.81 -2.90
CA LEU A 89 -4.88 13.74 -4.23
C LEU A 89 -3.53 14.46 -4.38
N THR A 90 -2.82 14.68 -3.27
CA THR A 90 -1.59 15.47 -3.24
C THR A 90 -0.49 14.73 -2.50
N THR A 91 0.61 14.47 -3.20
CA THR A 91 1.81 13.85 -2.64
C THR A 91 2.96 14.84 -2.58
N SER A 92 4.07 14.42 -1.96
CA SER A 92 5.33 15.16 -1.93
C SER A 92 6.17 15.02 -3.22
N VAL A 93 5.59 14.46 -4.30
CA VAL A 93 6.28 14.30 -5.59
C VAL A 93 6.40 15.66 -6.27
N GLU A 94 7.63 16.02 -6.64
CA GLU A 94 7.90 17.28 -7.34
C GLU A 94 7.66 17.14 -8.87
N PRO A 95 7.47 18.26 -9.60
CA PRO A 95 7.12 18.25 -11.02
C PRO A 95 8.11 17.51 -11.95
N ASP A 96 9.37 17.37 -11.55
CA ASP A 96 10.43 16.70 -12.30
C ASP A 96 10.75 15.28 -11.77
N GLU A 97 9.94 14.78 -10.84
CA GLU A 97 10.12 13.47 -10.22
C GLU A 97 9.16 12.41 -10.75
N ILE A 98 9.65 11.17 -10.79
CA ILE A 98 8.86 9.98 -11.07
C ILE A 98 9.09 8.97 -9.94
N LEU A 99 8.01 8.37 -9.44
CA LEU A 99 8.10 7.24 -8.52
C LEU A 99 8.59 6.01 -9.28
N THR A 100 9.72 5.43 -8.84
CA THR A 100 10.34 4.28 -9.51
C THR A 100 10.26 2.98 -8.70
N GLU A 101 10.25 3.06 -7.38
CA GLU A 101 10.20 1.90 -6.48
C GLU A 101 9.33 2.17 -5.26
N VAL A 102 8.63 1.12 -4.80
CA VAL A 102 7.91 1.04 -3.53
C VAL A 102 8.56 -0.04 -2.68
N ALA A 103 8.87 0.27 -1.43
CA ALA A 103 9.43 -0.65 -0.46
C ALA A 103 8.48 -0.81 0.74
N LEU A 104 8.16 -2.07 1.08
CA LEU A 104 7.33 -2.42 2.23
C LEU A 104 8.09 -3.35 3.19
N PRO A 105 7.88 -3.24 4.52
CA PRO A 105 8.43 -4.20 5.45
C PRO A 105 7.92 -5.60 5.16
N ILE A 106 8.80 -6.60 5.25
CA ILE A 106 8.36 -7.99 5.21
C ILE A 106 7.68 -8.34 6.53
N MET A 107 6.64 -9.16 6.47
CA MET A 107 5.92 -9.65 7.62
C MET A 107 6.86 -10.42 8.55
N LEU A 108 6.84 -10.07 9.83
CA LEU A 108 7.69 -10.70 10.84
C LEU A 108 7.09 -12.05 11.26
N ALA A 109 7.91 -12.93 11.81
CA ALA A 109 7.40 -14.11 12.50
C ALA A 109 6.42 -13.70 13.60
N ARG A 110 5.38 -14.52 13.84
CA ARG A 110 4.34 -14.27 14.85
C ARG A 110 3.61 -12.93 14.66
N SER A 111 3.41 -12.52 13.41
CA SER A 111 2.58 -11.36 13.06
C SER A 111 1.41 -11.78 12.17
N GLY A 112 0.34 -10.99 12.24
CA GLY A 112 -0.82 -11.09 11.38
C GLY A 112 -1.09 -9.75 10.72
N GLN A 113 -1.64 -9.78 9.51
CA GLN A 113 -2.09 -8.60 8.78
C GLN A 113 -3.49 -8.86 8.22
N ALA A 114 -4.30 -7.82 8.11
CA ALA A 114 -5.63 -7.88 7.51
C ALA A 114 -6.02 -6.51 6.96
N ILE A 115 -6.81 -6.51 5.88
CA ILE A 115 -7.51 -5.34 5.39
C ILE A 115 -8.97 -5.73 5.13
N GLU A 116 -9.88 -4.88 5.56
CA GLU A 116 -11.31 -5.02 5.33
C GLU A 116 -11.86 -3.72 4.74
N GLU A 117 -12.75 -3.85 3.77
CA GLU A 117 -13.40 -2.72 3.10
C GLU A 117 -14.91 -2.86 3.16
N PHE A 118 -15.57 -1.73 3.42
CA PHE A 118 -16.99 -1.56 3.15
C PHE A 118 -17.20 -0.61 1.97
N SER A 119 -17.78 -1.16 0.89
CA SER A 119 -18.18 -0.43 -0.31
C SER A 119 -19.62 -0.81 -0.70
N MET A 120 -20.28 0.07 -1.47
CA MET A 120 -21.66 -0.15 -1.92
C MET A 120 -21.80 -1.37 -2.83
N ARG A 121 -20.76 -1.65 -3.61
CA ARG A 121 -20.63 -2.81 -4.50
C ARG A 121 -19.18 -3.22 -4.53
N ARG A 122 -18.92 -4.51 -4.72
CA ARG A 122 -17.56 -5.03 -4.83
C ARG A 122 -16.81 -4.32 -5.96
N GLY A 123 -15.63 -3.78 -5.66
CA GLY A 123 -14.77 -3.07 -6.60
C GLY A 123 -15.13 -1.59 -6.80
N ASP A 124 -16.11 -1.06 -6.07
CA ASP A 124 -16.24 0.40 -5.91
C ASP A 124 -15.20 0.88 -4.90
N PHE A 125 -14.94 2.19 -4.85
CA PHE A 125 -14.09 2.77 -3.79
C PHE A 125 -14.70 2.54 -2.40
N ALA A 126 -13.81 2.37 -1.42
CA ALA A 126 -14.18 2.23 -0.02
C ALA A 126 -14.99 3.44 0.48
N LEU A 127 -16.16 3.18 1.07
CA LEU A 127 -16.79 4.16 1.97
C LEU A 127 -15.99 4.25 3.27
N VAL A 128 -15.50 3.11 3.74
CA VAL A 128 -14.51 3.01 4.80
C VAL A 128 -13.72 1.71 4.62
N ALA A 129 -12.41 1.77 4.88
CA ALA A 129 -11.57 0.59 4.94
C ALA A 129 -10.70 0.63 6.19
N ALA A 130 -10.36 -0.54 6.73
CA ALA A 130 -9.47 -0.68 7.88
C ALA A 130 -8.37 -1.67 7.55
N ALA A 131 -7.11 -1.25 7.73
CA ALA A 131 -5.94 -2.10 7.58
C ALA A 131 -5.22 -2.22 8.92
N ALA A 132 -4.84 -3.44 9.31
CA ALA A 132 -4.19 -3.71 10.58
C ALA A 132 -3.01 -4.66 10.42
N GLN A 133 -1.96 -4.41 11.20
CA GLN A 133 -0.88 -5.36 11.46
C GLN A 133 -0.71 -5.51 12.97
N VAL A 134 -0.63 -6.74 13.44
CA VAL A 134 -0.31 -7.07 14.84
C VAL A 134 0.91 -7.98 14.89
N SER A 135 1.79 -7.77 15.88
CA SER A 135 2.89 -8.70 16.17
C SER A 135 2.84 -9.13 17.62
N LEU A 136 3.13 -10.41 17.85
CA LEU A 136 3.10 -11.02 19.18
C LEU A 136 4.51 -11.37 19.64
N ALA A 137 4.78 -11.13 20.91
CA ALA A 137 5.96 -11.64 21.58
C ALA A 137 5.89 -13.17 21.73
N ALA A 138 6.98 -13.76 22.24
CA ALA A 138 7.08 -15.22 22.44
C ALA A 138 5.99 -15.76 23.39
N ASP A 139 5.59 -14.97 24.38
CA ASP A 139 4.54 -15.27 25.37
C ASP A 139 3.11 -14.96 24.89
N ALA A 140 2.95 -14.67 23.59
CA ALA A 140 1.68 -14.29 22.95
C ALA A 140 1.08 -12.94 23.39
N THR A 141 1.82 -12.11 24.11
CA THR A 141 1.42 -10.72 24.36
C THR A 141 1.60 -9.84 23.12
N LEU A 142 0.79 -8.78 23.00
CA LEU A 142 0.91 -7.80 21.92
C LEU A 142 2.23 -7.03 22.04
N GLN A 143 3.08 -7.16 21.03
CA GLN A 143 4.36 -6.44 20.93
C GLN A 143 4.24 -5.19 20.06
N GLY A 144 3.36 -5.21 19.06
CA GLY A 144 3.19 -4.10 18.13
C GLY A 144 1.83 -4.13 17.45
N VAL A 145 1.29 -2.95 17.21
CA VAL A 145 0.04 -2.75 16.47
C VAL A 145 0.24 -1.59 15.51
N ARG A 146 -0.24 -1.77 14.28
CA ARG A 146 -0.41 -0.70 13.29
C ARG A 146 -1.84 -0.76 12.80
N LEU A 147 -2.49 0.39 12.72
CA LEU A 147 -3.86 0.55 12.26
C LEU A 147 -3.91 1.74 11.31
N GLY A 148 -4.56 1.56 10.17
CA GLY A 148 -4.91 2.64 9.25
C GLY A 148 -6.39 2.54 8.89
N ILE A 149 -7.00 3.70 8.64
CA ILE A 149 -8.39 3.82 8.19
C ILE A 149 -8.40 4.63 6.90
N GLY A 150 -9.05 4.11 5.86
CA GLY A 150 -9.21 4.76 4.55
C GLY A 150 -10.66 5.19 4.30
N GLY A 151 -10.86 6.09 3.34
CA GLY A 151 -12.17 6.61 2.91
C GLY A 151 -12.78 7.68 3.81
N VAL A 152 -12.07 8.14 4.85
CA VAL A 152 -12.63 8.99 5.92
C VAL A 152 -11.92 10.33 6.17
N ALA A 153 -10.76 10.58 5.55
CA ALA A 153 -9.97 11.82 5.72
C ALA A 153 -9.00 12.03 4.55
#